data_AF-A0A847F6X6-F1
#
_entry.id   AF-A0A847F6X6-F1
#
_cell.length_a   1.000
_cell.length_b   1.000
_cell.length_c   1.000
_cell.angle_alpha   90.00
_cell.angle_beta   90.00
_cell.angle_gamma   90.00
#
_symmetry.space_group_name_H-M   'P 1'
#
loop_
_entity.id
_entity.type
_entity.pdbx_description
1 polymer ?
#
loop_
_entity_poly.entity_id
_entity_poly.type
_entity_poly.pdbx_seq_one_letter_code
_entity_poly.pdbx_strand_id
1 'polypeptide(L)'
;MAGGLFVLFGLYLHSKLRIIERDPEMHRPVATEEALAAHCEEIVGEPRIVEAGERILVAVGYDLANIILIRTDDGNVIVDAGMSVGRAAAAKEALLARSPGPIRALIYTHSHIDHIGGAAAFVEEGTEIWATKTFDDHFIKQYGVLREIETIRGARQFGSSVEFTSLPCSALGRRVDLDGSMRPGIRFPTHRFEGKTSFTIGGLEIQLFEAHGETHDQLFVYIPSLEALFPGDNYYLAFPNLYTIRGTSPRDVPRWIQSLDRMRRLDPARLIPSHTLPIEGRGEVRLALRDYRDGIQSIQDQVIRYANQGLDLDAIVERLALPKALAERRSLLELYGQIDWSGRAIFGNALGWFDGRPEALYPSGRVEFAKKTVKNLGGQARVLDLAEESRSEGDVRYALELLALLRDADALDERGKNAFVSALRELAETIANTNGRAYLLEMALELEGTHKLPPTPELDETMLRAIPPSTILEVMKSRLLPERAADVEESIAIEFIDTGARYQLAIRHGILEIAEGDPLPGSRPPEAIMRVSEREFQELGLGQKSPAALLAAGRLQIEGDALMLRRFFQRFRRGL
;
A
#
# COMPACT_ATOMS: atom_id res chain seq x y z
N MET A 1 53.88 -26.99 -9.44
CA MET A 1 52.43 -26.71 -9.39
C MET A 1 52.11 -25.81 -8.19
N ALA A 2 52.49 -24.52 -8.25
CA ALA A 2 52.18 -23.55 -7.18
C ALA A 2 52.14 -22.09 -7.69
N GLY A 3 51.89 -21.89 -9.00
CA GLY A 3 51.89 -20.55 -9.63
C GLY A 3 50.59 -20.17 -10.33
N GLY A 4 49.60 -21.08 -10.41
CA GLY A 4 48.37 -20.87 -11.18
C GLY A 4 47.17 -20.35 -10.38
N LEU A 5 47.21 -20.41 -9.03
CA LEU A 5 46.04 -20.09 -8.20
C LEU A 5 45.99 -18.63 -7.72
N PHE A 6 47.13 -17.93 -7.69
CA PHE A 6 47.19 -16.52 -7.25
C PHE A 6 46.81 -15.51 -8.34
N VAL A 7 46.92 -15.89 -9.62
CA VAL A 7 46.52 -15.01 -10.75
C VAL A 7 44.99 -14.94 -10.88
N LEU A 8 44.27 -15.99 -10.49
CA LEU A 8 42.79 -16.01 -10.48
C LEU A 8 42.18 -15.19 -9.33
N PHE A 9 42.88 -15.04 -8.20
CA PHE A 9 42.41 -14.19 -7.08
C PHE A 9 42.76 -12.71 -7.30
N GLY A 10 43.91 -12.42 -7.93
CA GLY A 10 44.32 -11.05 -8.29
C GLY A 10 43.46 -10.39 -9.38
N LEU A 11 42.87 -11.19 -10.28
CA LEU A 11 41.89 -10.71 -11.28
C LEU A 11 40.48 -10.51 -10.71
N TYR A 12 40.17 -11.09 -9.54
CA TYR A 12 38.86 -10.92 -8.89
C TYR A 12 38.74 -9.55 -8.18
N LEU A 13 39.85 -8.99 -7.67
CA LEU A 13 39.84 -7.70 -6.99
C LEU A 13 40.01 -6.47 -7.91
N HIS A 14 40.42 -6.65 -9.18
CA HIS A 14 40.77 -5.54 -10.07
C HIS A 14 39.75 -5.23 -11.19
N SER A 15 38.53 -5.79 -11.17
CA SER A 15 37.58 -5.62 -12.29
C SER A 15 36.25 -4.90 -12.01
N LYS A 16 35.98 -4.39 -10.81
CA LYS A 16 34.64 -3.83 -10.48
C LYS A 16 34.58 -2.33 -10.22
N LEU A 17 35.32 -1.55 -11.01
CA LEU A 17 35.02 -0.15 -11.27
C LEU A 17 35.02 0.12 -12.79
N ARG A 18 34.59 -0.86 -13.59
CA ARG A 18 34.11 -0.52 -14.93
C ARG A 18 32.71 0.04 -14.74
N ILE A 19 32.48 1.23 -15.28
CA ILE A 19 31.16 1.67 -15.72
C ILE A 19 30.70 0.56 -16.67
N ILE A 20 29.95 -0.41 -16.14
CA ILE A 20 29.31 -1.42 -16.97
C ILE A 20 28.13 -0.66 -17.56
N GLU A 21 28.35 -0.10 -18.75
CA GLU A 21 27.28 0.46 -19.57
C GLU A 21 26.15 -0.56 -19.64
N ARG A 22 24.91 -0.09 -19.55
CA ARG A 22 23.73 -0.94 -19.65
C ARG A 22 23.79 -1.66 -21.00
N ASP A 23 23.55 -2.97 -21.00
CA ASP A 23 23.49 -3.79 -22.21
C ASP A 23 22.52 -3.13 -23.21
N PRO A 24 22.90 -2.93 -24.50
CA PRO A 24 22.07 -2.28 -25.49
C PRO A 24 20.72 -2.98 -25.73
N GLU A 25 20.56 -4.26 -25.37
CA GLU A 25 19.27 -4.97 -25.46
C GLU A 25 18.36 -4.73 -24.24
N MET A 26 18.86 -4.06 -23.20
CA MET A 26 18.16 -3.78 -21.95
C MET A 26 17.73 -2.32 -21.88
N HIS A 27 16.42 -2.09 -21.86
CA HIS A 27 15.80 -0.77 -21.93
C HIS A 27 14.97 -0.48 -20.69
N ARG A 28 15.01 0.76 -20.21
CA ARG A 28 13.99 1.23 -19.25
C ARG A 28 12.70 1.49 -20.02
N PRO A 29 11.54 1.05 -19.51
CA PRO A 29 10.26 1.48 -20.06
C PRO A 29 10.21 3.00 -20.04
N VAL A 30 9.96 3.62 -21.18
CA VAL A 30 9.84 5.09 -21.26
C VAL A 30 8.37 5.42 -21.16
N ALA A 31 7.96 5.97 -20.02
CA ALA A 31 6.65 6.58 -19.87
C ALA A 31 6.80 8.10 -20.07
N THR A 32 6.12 8.64 -21.07
CA THR A 32 6.10 10.09 -21.35
C THR A 32 4.81 10.72 -20.82
N GLU A 33 4.79 12.05 -20.72
CA GLU A 33 3.57 12.78 -20.34
C GLU A 33 2.44 12.53 -21.35
N GLU A 34 2.74 12.43 -22.64
CA GLU A 34 1.77 12.08 -23.67
C GLU A 34 1.24 10.66 -23.49
N ALA A 35 2.10 9.71 -23.12
CA ALA A 35 1.67 8.34 -22.82
C ALA A 35 0.75 8.28 -21.60
N LEU A 36 1.05 9.06 -20.55
CA LEU A 36 0.16 9.18 -19.38
C LEU A 36 -1.18 9.82 -19.77
N ALA A 37 -1.15 10.92 -20.54
CA ALA A 37 -2.36 11.61 -20.97
C ALA A 37 -3.26 10.69 -21.80
N ALA A 38 -2.69 10.02 -22.82
CA ALA A 38 -3.41 9.04 -23.64
C ALA A 38 -3.94 7.86 -22.80
N HIS A 39 -3.17 7.39 -21.82
CA HIS A 39 -3.63 6.34 -20.90
C HIS A 39 -4.81 6.82 -20.02
N CYS A 40 -4.74 8.02 -19.46
CA CYS A 40 -5.82 8.58 -18.67
C CYS A 40 -7.09 8.84 -19.50
N GLU A 41 -6.96 9.21 -20.78
CA GLU A 41 -8.08 9.45 -21.67
C GLU A 41 -8.72 8.14 -22.18
N GLU A 42 -7.92 7.22 -22.70
CA GLU A 42 -8.41 6.02 -23.40
C GLU A 42 -8.75 4.86 -22.46
N ILE A 43 -7.90 4.64 -21.44
CA ILE A 43 -8.02 3.47 -20.56
C ILE A 43 -8.91 3.81 -19.38
N VAL A 44 -8.57 4.86 -18.63
CA VAL A 44 -9.38 5.31 -17.49
C VAL A 44 -10.64 5.98 -18.00
N GLY A 45 -10.50 7.12 -18.68
CA GLY A 45 -11.58 7.87 -19.33
C GLY A 45 -12.74 8.26 -18.40
N GLU A 46 -13.81 8.74 -19.00
CA GLU A 46 -15.06 9.02 -18.29
C GLU A 46 -15.77 7.72 -17.86
N PRO A 47 -16.58 7.77 -16.78
CA PRO A 47 -17.35 6.63 -16.29
C PRO A 47 -18.19 5.97 -17.39
N ARG A 48 -18.00 4.65 -17.59
CA ARG A 48 -18.73 3.86 -18.60
C ARG A 48 -18.84 2.39 -18.22
N ILE A 49 -19.85 1.71 -18.76
CA ILE A 49 -19.98 0.25 -18.63
C ILE A 49 -19.42 -0.44 -19.88
N VAL A 50 -18.38 -1.24 -19.71
CA VAL A 50 -17.80 -2.11 -20.74
C VAL A 50 -18.37 -3.52 -20.58
N GLU A 51 -18.79 -4.15 -21.68
CA GLU A 51 -19.20 -5.57 -21.67
C GLU A 51 -18.02 -6.46 -22.06
N ALA A 52 -17.89 -7.61 -21.41
CA ALA A 52 -16.89 -8.63 -21.76
C ALA A 52 -17.59 -9.99 -21.92
N GLY A 53 -18.04 -10.27 -23.15
CA GLY A 53 -19.03 -11.30 -23.42
C GLY A 53 -20.42 -10.96 -22.84
N GLU A 54 -21.34 -11.92 -22.90
CA GLU A 54 -22.77 -11.66 -22.63
C GLU A 54 -23.11 -11.47 -21.15
N ARG A 55 -22.31 -12.05 -20.25
CA ARG A 55 -22.61 -12.14 -18.81
C ARG A 55 -21.75 -11.25 -17.92
N ILE A 56 -20.82 -10.45 -18.45
CA ILE A 56 -19.90 -9.65 -17.62
C ILE A 56 -20.01 -8.18 -18.01
N LEU A 57 -20.29 -7.33 -17.01
CA LEU A 57 -20.32 -5.89 -17.11
C LEU A 57 -19.25 -5.29 -16.19
N VAL A 58 -18.48 -4.34 -16.69
CA VAL A 58 -17.40 -3.69 -15.94
C VAL A 58 -17.66 -2.19 -15.90
N ALA A 59 -17.84 -1.64 -14.70
CA ALA A 59 -17.95 -0.20 -14.48
C ALA A 59 -16.55 0.41 -14.41
N VAL A 60 -16.07 0.92 -15.54
CA VAL A 60 -14.74 1.54 -15.70
C VAL A 60 -14.85 3.05 -15.47
N GLY A 61 -13.88 3.64 -14.78
CA GLY A 61 -13.78 5.09 -14.58
C GLY A 61 -14.74 5.66 -13.51
N TYR A 62 -15.60 4.83 -12.91
CA TYR A 62 -16.47 5.25 -11.81
C TYR A 62 -15.67 5.54 -10.53
N ASP A 63 -14.64 4.75 -10.26
CA ASP A 63 -13.75 4.88 -9.11
C ASP A 63 -12.29 4.52 -9.47
N LEU A 64 -11.40 4.41 -8.47
CA LEU A 64 -10.03 3.95 -8.67
C LEU A 64 -10.00 2.49 -9.17
N ALA A 65 -10.73 1.60 -8.51
CA ALA A 65 -10.99 0.25 -8.99
C ALA A 65 -12.26 0.19 -9.84
N ASN A 66 -12.26 -0.72 -10.80
CA ASN A 66 -13.44 -1.17 -11.49
C ASN A 66 -14.36 -1.91 -10.52
N ILE A 67 -15.66 -1.79 -10.75
CA ILE A 67 -16.67 -2.63 -10.11
C ILE A 67 -17.25 -3.53 -11.19
N ILE A 68 -17.21 -4.84 -10.96
CA ILE A 68 -17.53 -5.82 -11.99
C ILE A 68 -18.78 -6.60 -11.60
N LEU A 69 -19.77 -6.64 -12.49
CA LEU A 69 -20.99 -7.42 -12.33
C LEU A 69 -20.98 -8.63 -13.25
N ILE A 70 -21.26 -9.80 -12.68
CA ILE A 70 -21.48 -11.07 -13.38
C ILE A 70 -22.95 -11.43 -13.32
N ARG A 71 -23.58 -11.58 -14.49
CA ARG A 71 -24.99 -11.94 -14.66
C ARG A 71 -25.18 -13.45 -14.51
N THR A 72 -25.99 -13.86 -13.53
CA THR A 72 -26.42 -15.26 -13.38
C THR A 72 -27.93 -15.39 -13.55
N ASP A 73 -28.43 -16.62 -13.61
CA ASP A 73 -29.87 -16.87 -13.76
C ASP A 73 -30.67 -16.64 -12.46
N ASP A 74 -30.01 -16.43 -11.31
CA ASP A 74 -30.63 -16.22 -9.99
C ASP A 74 -30.17 -14.92 -9.30
N GLY A 75 -29.72 -13.94 -10.10
CA GLY A 75 -29.24 -12.64 -9.62
C GLY A 75 -27.79 -12.35 -9.99
N ASN A 76 -27.25 -11.29 -9.44
CA ASN A 76 -25.94 -10.77 -9.83
C ASN A 76 -24.86 -11.12 -8.79
N VAL A 77 -23.63 -11.33 -9.27
CA VAL A 77 -22.43 -11.40 -8.45
C VAL A 77 -21.57 -10.18 -8.73
N ILE A 78 -21.09 -9.53 -7.69
CA ILE A 78 -20.20 -8.37 -7.78
C ILE A 78 -18.77 -8.81 -7.41
N VAL A 79 -17.79 -8.37 -8.19
CA VAL A 79 -16.36 -8.45 -7.85
C VAL A 79 -15.86 -7.03 -7.61
N ASP A 80 -15.38 -6.79 -6.39
CA ASP A 80 -14.96 -5.51 -5.82
C ASP A 80 -16.05 -4.43 -5.75
N ALA A 81 -15.90 -3.47 -4.84
CA ALA A 81 -16.95 -2.53 -4.45
C ALA A 81 -16.55 -1.05 -4.48
N GLY A 82 -15.39 -0.69 -5.02
CA GLY A 82 -14.92 0.69 -5.06
C GLY A 82 -14.44 1.21 -3.69
N MET A 83 -14.00 2.48 -3.68
CA MET A 83 -13.44 3.17 -2.50
C MET A 83 -14.52 3.81 -1.63
N SER A 84 -15.57 4.37 -2.25
CA SER A 84 -16.58 5.14 -1.53
C SER A 84 -17.99 4.69 -1.85
N VAL A 85 -18.89 4.78 -0.86
CA VAL A 85 -20.31 4.38 -1.02
C VAL A 85 -20.99 5.20 -2.11
N GLY A 86 -20.66 6.50 -2.25
CA GLY A 86 -21.24 7.36 -3.26
C GLY A 86 -20.88 6.93 -4.69
N ARG A 87 -19.59 6.67 -4.96
CA ARG A 87 -19.14 6.21 -6.28
C ARG A 87 -19.63 4.79 -6.58
N ALA A 88 -19.59 3.92 -5.58
CA ALA A 88 -20.13 2.57 -5.65
C ALA A 88 -21.63 2.56 -5.99
N ALA A 89 -22.43 3.43 -5.40
CA ALA A 89 -23.86 3.56 -5.69
C ALA A 89 -24.10 4.01 -7.14
N ALA A 90 -23.32 4.97 -7.66
CA ALA A 90 -23.42 5.39 -9.05
C ALA A 90 -23.05 4.26 -10.03
N ALA A 91 -22.02 3.48 -9.72
CA ALA A 91 -21.66 2.29 -10.49
C ALA A 91 -22.77 1.22 -10.41
N LYS A 92 -23.32 0.94 -9.21
CA LYS A 92 -24.43 0.01 -9.00
C LYS A 92 -25.63 0.37 -9.86
N GLU A 93 -26.02 1.64 -9.87
CA GLU A 93 -27.15 2.13 -10.69
C GLU A 93 -26.92 1.82 -12.18
N ALA A 94 -25.76 2.18 -12.72
CA ALA A 94 -25.43 1.96 -14.12
C ALA A 94 -25.33 0.46 -14.49
N LEU A 95 -24.81 -0.36 -13.58
CA LEU A 95 -24.72 -1.82 -13.75
C LEU A 95 -26.11 -2.47 -13.73
N LEU A 96 -26.94 -2.14 -12.74
CA LEU A 96 -28.28 -2.71 -12.58
C LEU A 96 -29.29 -2.21 -13.63
N ALA A 97 -29.07 -1.02 -14.20
CA ALA A 97 -29.83 -0.57 -15.37
C ALA A 97 -29.67 -1.53 -16.57
N ARG A 98 -28.53 -2.22 -16.68
CA ARG A 98 -28.23 -3.21 -17.72
C ARG A 98 -28.40 -4.65 -17.24
N SER A 99 -28.43 -4.90 -15.94
CA SER A 99 -28.64 -6.23 -15.35
C SER A 99 -29.52 -6.15 -14.11
N PRO A 100 -30.85 -5.94 -14.28
CA PRO A 100 -31.75 -5.85 -13.14
C PRO A 100 -31.78 -7.17 -12.36
N GLY A 101 -31.68 -7.10 -11.03
CA GLY A 101 -31.75 -8.28 -10.17
C GLY A 101 -31.08 -8.07 -8.82
N PRO A 102 -31.36 -8.96 -7.85
CA PRO A 102 -30.75 -8.90 -6.52
C PRO A 102 -29.25 -9.18 -6.59
N ILE A 103 -28.50 -8.66 -5.63
CA ILE A 103 -27.07 -8.96 -5.48
C ILE A 103 -26.93 -10.14 -4.52
N ARG A 104 -26.57 -11.32 -5.07
CA ARG A 104 -26.47 -12.56 -4.29
C ARG A 104 -25.10 -12.74 -3.64
N ALA A 105 -24.04 -12.29 -4.30
CA ALA A 105 -22.70 -12.37 -3.74
C ALA A 105 -21.87 -11.14 -4.10
N LEU A 106 -20.97 -10.80 -3.18
CA LEU A 106 -19.89 -9.85 -3.31
C LEU A 106 -18.57 -10.57 -3.04
N ILE A 107 -17.62 -10.48 -3.96
CA ILE A 107 -16.30 -11.06 -3.84
C ILE A 107 -15.32 -9.91 -3.68
N TYR A 108 -14.55 -9.89 -2.59
CA TYR A 108 -13.40 -9.02 -2.47
C TYR A 108 -12.18 -9.72 -3.02
N THR A 109 -11.55 -9.12 -4.02
CA THR A 109 -10.26 -9.62 -4.51
C THR A 109 -9.18 -9.48 -3.44
N HIS A 110 -9.21 -8.41 -2.64
CA HIS A 110 -8.34 -8.19 -1.48
C HIS A 110 -8.82 -7.00 -0.61
N SER A 111 -8.17 -6.75 0.52
CA SER A 111 -8.59 -5.79 1.55
C SER A 111 -8.18 -4.32 1.32
N HIS A 112 -7.72 -3.94 0.12
CA HIS A 112 -7.44 -2.52 -0.16
C HIS A 112 -8.75 -1.72 -0.29
N ILE A 113 -8.71 -0.47 0.17
CA ILE A 113 -9.92 0.33 0.39
C ILE A 113 -10.73 0.54 -0.89
N ASP A 114 -10.07 0.65 -2.04
CA ASP A 114 -10.69 0.79 -3.36
C ASP A 114 -11.41 -0.47 -3.86
N HIS A 115 -11.28 -1.59 -3.15
CA HIS A 115 -12.00 -2.83 -3.47
C HIS A 115 -13.14 -3.12 -2.48
N ILE A 116 -13.12 -2.51 -1.29
CA ILE A 116 -14.04 -2.86 -0.18
C ILE A 116 -14.81 -1.66 0.38
N GLY A 117 -14.35 -0.44 0.11
CA GLY A 117 -14.80 0.79 0.75
C GLY A 117 -16.24 1.17 0.40
N GLY A 118 -16.74 0.78 -0.76
CA GLY A 118 -18.13 1.01 -1.19
C GLY A 118 -19.10 -0.14 -0.92
N ALA A 119 -18.70 -1.19 -0.20
CA ALA A 119 -19.47 -2.44 -0.07
C ALA A 119 -20.93 -2.25 0.40
N ALA A 120 -21.19 -1.29 1.30
CA ALA A 120 -22.52 -0.98 1.79
C ALA A 120 -23.53 -0.60 0.69
N ALA A 121 -23.07 -0.16 -0.48
CA ALA A 121 -23.96 0.09 -1.63
C ALA A 121 -24.51 -1.21 -2.25
N PHE A 122 -23.76 -2.31 -2.15
CA PHE A 122 -24.08 -3.58 -2.81
C PHE A 122 -24.71 -4.62 -1.87
N VAL A 123 -24.47 -4.52 -0.57
CA VAL A 123 -24.96 -5.51 0.41
C VAL A 123 -26.46 -5.35 0.68
N GLU A 124 -27.19 -6.42 0.42
CA GLU A 124 -28.63 -6.60 0.67
C GLU A 124 -28.84 -7.72 1.70
N GLU A 125 -30.08 -7.94 2.15
CA GLU A 125 -30.36 -9.08 3.03
C GLU A 125 -30.05 -10.40 2.30
N GLY A 126 -29.19 -11.23 2.90
CA GLY A 126 -28.75 -12.51 2.32
C GLY A 126 -27.61 -12.42 1.30
N THR A 127 -27.02 -11.24 1.04
CA THR A 127 -25.81 -11.14 0.21
C THR A 127 -24.64 -11.83 0.90
N GLU A 128 -24.04 -12.82 0.23
CA GLU A 128 -22.82 -13.47 0.68
C GLU A 128 -21.59 -12.62 0.36
N ILE A 129 -20.65 -12.49 1.29
CA ILE A 129 -19.40 -11.75 1.09
C ILE A 129 -18.23 -12.70 1.20
N TRP A 130 -17.50 -12.90 0.10
CA TRP A 130 -16.41 -13.86 -0.03
C TRP A 130 -15.05 -13.16 -0.05
N ALA A 131 -14.10 -13.65 0.76
CA ALA A 131 -12.71 -13.25 0.75
C ALA A 131 -11.79 -14.40 1.21
N THR A 132 -10.47 -14.21 1.13
CA THR A 132 -9.53 -15.15 1.76
C THR A 132 -9.60 -15.06 3.28
N LYS A 133 -9.16 -16.11 3.97
CA LYS A 133 -9.13 -16.14 5.44
C LYS A 133 -8.18 -15.10 6.04
N THR A 134 -7.12 -14.74 5.32
CA THR A 134 -6.13 -13.74 5.74
C THR A 134 -6.60 -12.29 5.60
N PHE A 135 -7.82 -12.06 5.09
CA PHE A 135 -8.39 -10.73 4.92
C PHE A 135 -8.36 -9.90 6.22
N ASP A 136 -8.84 -10.48 7.33
CA ASP A 136 -8.98 -9.75 8.60
C ASP A 136 -7.62 -9.28 9.13
N ASP A 137 -6.63 -10.19 9.17
CA ASP A 137 -5.27 -9.91 9.63
C ASP A 137 -4.60 -8.82 8.78
N HIS A 138 -4.75 -8.90 7.45
CA HIS A 138 -4.17 -7.92 6.55
C HIS A 138 -4.84 -6.56 6.67
N PHE A 139 -6.18 -6.52 6.75
CA PHE A 139 -6.95 -5.30 6.98
C PHE A 139 -6.52 -4.60 8.27
N ILE A 140 -6.44 -5.35 9.37
CA ILE A 140 -6.02 -4.85 10.68
C ILE A 140 -4.61 -4.29 10.62
N LYS A 141 -3.66 -5.03 10.03
CA LYS A 141 -2.26 -4.59 9.93
C LYS A 141 -2.15 -3.28 9.15
N GLN A 142 -2.84 -3.18 8.01
CA GLN A 142 -2.80 -2.03 7.12
C GLN A 142 -3.37 -0.77 7.78
N TYR A 143 -4.46 -0.89 8.54
CA TYR A 143 -5.18 0.28 9.06
C TYR A 143 -5.02 0.52 10.58
N GLY A 144 -4.28 -0.35 11.28
CA GLY A 144 -4.07 -0.27 12.73
C GLY A 144 -2.80 0.48 13.14
N VAL A 145 -1.62 -0.09 12.84
CA VAL A 145 -0.36 0.28 13.53
C VAL A 145 0.35 1.50 12.92
N LEU A 146 0.42 1.59 11.59
CA LEU A 146 1.16 2.64 10.87
C LEU A 146 0.23 3.67 10.19
N ARG A 147 -1.04 3.69 10.59
CA ARG A 147 -2.12 4.48 9.97
C ARG A 147 -1.75 5.94 9.72
N GLU A 148 -1.16 6.63 10.71
CA GLU A 148 -0.87 8.08 10.62
C GLU A 148 0.12 8.39 9.49
N ILE A 149 1.28 7.72 9.50
CA ILE A 149 2.32 7.94 8.48
C ILE A 149 1.89 7.44 7.11
N GLU A 150 1.13 6.35 7.07
CA GLU A 150 0.54 5.81 5.85
C GLU A 150 -0.49 6.76 5.22
N THR A 151 -1.29 7.46 6.03
CA THR A 151 -2.24 8.47 5.55
C THR A 151 -1.50 9.65 4.92
N ILE A 152 -0.49 10.19 5.60
CA ILE A 152 0.29 11.34 5.11
C ILE A 152 1.00 10.98 3.80
N ARG A 153 1.72 9.85 3.76
CA ARG A 153 2.42 9.42 2.55
C ARG A 153 1.47 9.02 1.43
N GLY A 154 0.24 8.60 1.76
CA GLY A 154 -0.80 8.29 0.79
C GLY A 154 -1.36 9.54 0.13
N ALA A 155 -1.62 10.58 0.92
CA ALA A 155 -2.00 11.90 0.39
C ALA A 155 -0.96 12.41 -0.61
N ARG A 156 0.34 12.23 -0.32
CA ARG A 156 1.44 12.52 -1.25
C ARG A 156 1.40 11.67 -2.51
N GLN A 157 1.34 10.35 -2.36
CA GLN A 157 1.34 9.41 -3.48
C GLN A 157 0.16 9.63 -4.44
N PHE A 158 -1.03 9.97 -3.94
CA PHE A 158 -2.23 10.16 -4.76
C PHE A 158 -2.53 11.64 -5.11
N GLY A 159 -1.69 12.56 -4.62
CA GLY A 159 -1.77 13.98 -4.95
C GLY A 159 -2.99 14.69 -4.37
N SER A 160 -3.38 14.44 -3.12
CA SER A 160 -4.67 14.89 -2.53
C SER A 160 -5.07 16.37 -2.78
N SER A 161 -4.10 17.25 -2.93
CA SER A 161 -4.17 18.69 -3.15
C SER A 161 -3.67 19.11 -4.55
N VAL A 162 -3.12 18.19 -5.35
CA VAL A 162 -2.65 18.45 -6.72
C VAL A 162 -3.82 18.69 -7.65
N GLU A 163 -3.74 19.74 -8.48
CA GLU A 163 -4.73 20.07 -9.49
C GLU A 163 -4.92 18.96 -10.53
N PHE A 164 -6.15 18.82 -11.03
CA PHE A 164 -6.51 17.75 -11.97
C PHE A 164 -5.71 17.83 -13.28
N THR A 165 -5.38 19.03 -13.76
CA THR A 165 -4.59 19.22 -14.98
C THR A 165 -3.17 18.67 -14.86
N SER A 166 -2.57 18.70 -13.67
CA SER A 166 -1.21 18.22 -13.43
C SER A 166 -1.15 16.72 -13.14
N LEU A 167 -2.27 16.13 -12.71
CA LEU A 167 -2.42 14.71 -12.44
C LEU A 167 -3.85 14.27 -12.79
N PRO A 168 -4.13 13.92 -14.06
CA PRO A 168 -5.51 13.69 -14.54
C PRO A 168 -6.11 12.36 -14.09
N CYS A 169 -5.30 11.36 -13.78
CA CYS A 169 -5.76 10.07 -13.26
C CYS A 169 -4.70 9.41 -12.36
N SER A 170 -5.04 8.27 -11.77
CA SER A 170 -4.12 7.48 -10.92
C SER A 170 -3.38 6.38 -11.71
N ALA A 171 -3.44 6.39 -13.05
CA ALA A 171 -3.04 5.32 -13.98
C ALA A 171 -3.85 4.01 -13.84
N LEU A 172 -4.19 3.58 -12.62
CA LEU A 172 -5.06 2.41 -12.40
C LEU A 172 -6.54 2.72 -12.71
N GLY A 173 -6.96 3.95 -12.45
CA GLY A 173 -8.34 4.39 -12.59
C GLY A 173 -8.51 5.86 -12.24
N ARG A 174 -9.73 6.24 -11.89
CA ARG A 174 -10.07 7.61 -11.50
C ARG A 174 -9.28 8.02 -10.26
N ARG A 175 -9.03 9.32 -10.10
CA ARG A 175 -8.40 9.86 -8.87
C ARG A 175 -9.18 9.45 -7.62
N VAL A 176 -8.44 9.21 -6.54
CA VAL A 176 -8.98 8.80 -5.23
C VAL A 176 -10.09 9.73 -4.75
N ASP A 177 -11.11 9.16 -4.12
CA ASP A 177 -12.21 9.88 -3.49
C ASP A 177 -11.93 10.11 -2.00
N LEU A 178 -11.03 11.03 -1.66
CA LEU A 178 -10.65 11.20 -0.25
C LEU A 178 -11.84 11.61 0.62
N ASP A 179 -12.67 12.53 0.14
CA ASP A 179 -13.88 12.98 0.85
C ASP A 179 -14.89 11.83 0.99
N GLY A 180 -15.14 11.06 -0.07
CA GLY A 180 -16.02 9.89 -0.01
C GLY A 180 -15.49 8.75 0.86
N SER A 181 -14.15 8.61 0.96
CA SER A 181 -13.49 7.57 1.78
C SER A 181 -13.54 7.85 3.29
N MET A 182 -14.00 9.03 3.69
CA MET A 182 -14.14 9.42 5.10
C MET A 182 -15.19 8.64 5.87
N ARG A 183 -16.18 8.08 5.16
CA ARG A 183 -17.22 7.21 5.71
C ARG A 183 -17.27 5.94 4.89
N PRO A 184 -16.27 5.07 5.01
CA PRO A 184 -16.21 3.88 4.20
C PRO A 184 -17.33 2.93 4.61
N GLY A 185 -18.05 2.40 3.62
CA GLY A 185 -19.12 1.43 3.79
C GLY A 185 -18.62 0.00 3.85
N ILE A 186 -17.48 -0.26 4.49
CA ILE A 186 -16.87 -1.60 4.54
C ILE A 186 -17.82 -2.59 5.22
N ARG A 187 -17.91 -3.80 4.67
CA ARG A 187 -18.62 -4.95 5.26
C ARG A 187 -17.68 -6.15 5.30
N PHE A 188 -17.52 -6.77 6.45
CA PHE A 188 -16.60 -7.89 6.61
C PHE A 188 -17.12 -9.16 5.90
N PRO A 189 -16.23 -10.06 5.45
CA PRO A 189 -16.62 -11.29 4.79
C PRO A 189 -17.53 -12.16 5.65
N THR A 190 -18.57 -12.76 5.04
CA THR A 190 -19.39 -13.81 5.66
C THR A 190 -18.80 -15.20 5.38
N HIS A 191 -18.06 -15.34 4.28
CA HIS A 191 -17.35 -16.56 3.90
C HIS A 191 -15.86 -16.26 3.71
N ARG A 192 -15.04 -17.08 4.37
CA ARG A 192 -13.57 -17.05 4.30
C ARG A 192 -13.08 -18.40 3.81
N PHE A 193 -12.03 -18.42 2.99
CA PHE A 193 -11.41 -19.66 2.53
C PHE A 193 -9.88 -19.56 2.49
N GLU A 194 -9.22 -20.71 2.42
CA GLU A 194 -7.78 -20.85 2.17
C GLU A 194 -7.59 -21.66 0.88
N GLY A 195 -6.55 -21.35 0.10
CA GLY A 195 -6.19 -22.11 -1.10
C GLY A 195 -7.18 -21.96 -2.26
N LYS A 196 -8.17 -22.85 -2.37
CA LYS A 196 -9.18 -22.82 -3.45
C LYS A 196 -10.56 -23.16 -2.89
N THR A 197 -11.58 -22.44 -3.32
CA THR A 197 -12.98 -22.81 -3.11
C THR A 197 -13.81 -22.55 -4.37
N SER A 198 -15.07 -22.96 -4.36
CA SER A 198 -16.04 -22.68 -5.41
C SER A 198 -17.45 -22.62 -4.84
N PHE A 199 -18.29 -21.80 -5.44
CA PHE A 199 -19.72 -21.75 -5.16
C PHE A 199 -20.51 -21.58 -6.46
N THR A 200 -21.82 -21.76 -6.42
CA THR A 200 -22.67 -21.71 -7.61
C THR A 200 -23.85 -20.78 -7.36
N ILE A 201 -24.08 -19.85 -8.28
CA ILE A 201 -25.25 -18.95 -8.28
C ILE A 201 -25.84 -18.95 -9.68
N GLY A 202 -27.14 -19.19 -9.80
CA GLY A 202 -27.86 -19.14 -11.07
C GLY A 202 -27.21 -19.99 -12.17
N GLY A 203 -26.74 -21.20 -11.83
CA GLY A 203 -26.13 -22.16 -12.76
C GLY A 203 -24.67 -21.89 -13.14
N LEU A 204 -24.05 -20.80 -12.67
CA LEU A 204 -22.63 -20.52 -12.92
C LEU A 204 -21.77 -20.99 -11.75
N GLU A 205 -20.80 -21.85 -12.03
CA GLU A 205 -19.75 -22.22 -11.08
C GLU A 205 -18.68 -21.11 -11.04
N ILE A 206 -18.51 -20.51 -9.87
CA ILE A 206 -17.54 -19.45 -9.62
C ILE A 206 -16.43 -20.05 -8.75
N GLN A 207 -15.21 -20.09 -9.29
CA GLN A 207 -14.05 -20.63 -8.60
C GLN A 207 -13.19 -19.49 -8.04
N LEU A 208 -12.86 -19.55 -6.75
CA LEU A 208 -12.00 -18.60 -6.07
C LEU A 208 -10.66 -19.26 -5.73
N PHE A 209 -9.57 -18.55 -5.97
CA PHE A 209 -8.22 -19.04 -5.72
C PHE A 209 -7.42 -18.00 -4.96
N GLU A 210 -6.79 -18.40 -3.86
CA GLU A 210 -5.79 -17.60 -3.18
C GLU A 210 -4.57 -17.36 -4.11
N ALA A 211 -4.18 -16.10 -4.20
CA ALA A 211 -3.31 -15.59 -5.24
C ALA A 211 -2.49 -14.39 -4.74
N HIS A 212 -1.52 -14.65 -3.86
CA HIS A 212 -0.63 -13.60 -3.36
C HIS A 212 0.03 -12.80 -4.49
N GLY A 213 0.19 -11.50 -4.27
CA GLY A 213 0.92 -10.59 -5.16
C GLY A 213 0.90 -9.17 -4.64
N GLU A 214 -0.06 -8.33 -5.06
CA GLU A 214 -0.20 -6.95 -4.54
C GLU A 214 -0.37 -6.97 -3.02
N THR A 215 -1.20 -7.89 -2.52
CA THR A 215 -1.31 -8.17 -1.08
C THR A 215 -1.20 -9.66 -0.74
N HIS A 216 -1.10 -9.94 0.56
CA HIS A 216 -1.03 -11.31 1.07
C HIS A 216 -2.40 -12.00 1.03
N ASP A 217 -3.49 -11.24 1.18
CA ASP A 217 -4.87 -11.73 1.24
C ASP A 217 -5.55 -11.79 -0.13
N GLN A 218 -4.82 -11.54 -1.21
CA GLN A 218 -5.40 -11.46 -2.53
C GLN A 218 -5.88 -12.81 -3.09
N LEU A 219 -6.97 -12.76 -3.85
CA LEU A 219 -7.50 -13.87 -4.65
C LEU A 219 -7.67 -13.49 -6.12
N PHE A 220 -7.87 -14.51 -6.96
CA PHE A 220 -8.44 -14.36 -8.29
C PHE A 220 -9.70 -15.21 -8.45
N VAL A 221 -10.57 -14.79 -9.36
CA VAL A 221 -11.82 -15.50 -9.71
C VAL A 221 -11.67 -16.12 -11.10
N TYR A 222 -12.16 -17.34 -11.29
CA TYR A 222 -12.28 -17.95 -12.61
C TYR A 222 -13.66 -18.58 -12.80
N ILE A 223 -14.28 -18.32 -13.95
CA ILE A 223 -15.58 -18.89 -14.31
C ILE A 223 -15.39 -19.75 -15.58
N PRO A 224 -15.29 -21.09 -15.44
CA PRO A 224 -14.94 -21.96 -16.56
C PRO A 224 -15.87 -21.86 -17.76
N SER A 225 -17.19 -21.81 -17.52
CA SER A 225 -18.20 -21.72 -18.60
C SER A 225 -18.14 -20.41 -19.40
N LEU A 226 -17.53 -19.37 -18.84
CA LEU A 226 -17.32 -18.08 -19.52
C LEU A 226 -15.89 -17.91 -20.03
N GLU A 227 -14.99 -18.86 -19.73
CA GLU A 227 -13.56 -18.77 -19.96
C GLU A 227 -12.95 -17.44 -19.49
N ALA A 228 -13.49 -16.91 -18.38
CA ALA A 228 -13.20 -15.57 -17.88
C ALA A 228 -12.41 -15.63 -16.56
N LEU A 229 -11.32 -14.88 -16.51
CA LEU A 229 -10.43 -14.75 -15.35
C LEU A 229 -10.45 -13.31 -14.84
N PHE A 230 -10.63 -13.15 -13.53
CA PHE A 230 -10.60 -11.87 -12.83
C PHE A 230 -9.36 -11.87 -11.90
N PRO A 231 -8.23 -11.28 -12.32
CA PRO A 231 -6.94 -11.42 -11.63
C PRO A 231 -6.81 -10.60 -10.34
N GLY A 232 -7.81 -9.80 -9.98
CA GLY A 232 -7.63 -8.71 -9.02
C GLY A 232 -6.53 -7.76 -9.49
N ASP A 233 -5.66 -7.36 -8.57
CA ASP A 233 -4.54 -6.44 -8.81
C ASP A 233 -3.25 -7.14 -9.25
N ASN A 234 -3.31 -8.46 -9.48
CA ASN A 234 -2.14 -9.17 -9.98
C ASN A 234 -1.88 -8.88 -11.46
N TYR A 235 -2.81 -8.19 -12.12
CA TYR A 235 -2.65 -7.65 -13.47
C TYR A 235 -3.46 -6.37 -13.65
N TYR A 236 -2.83 -5.35 -14.23
CA TYR A 236 -3.45 -4.14 -14.78
C TYR A 236 -2.54 -3.57 -15.88
N LEU A 237 -3.04 -2.64 -16.71
CA LEU A 237 -2.26 -2.03 -17.80
C LEU A 237 -1.26 -0.95 -17.32
N ALA A 238 -0.33 -1.31 -16.43
CA ALA A 238 0.82 -0.50 -16.03
C ALA A 238 1.83 -1.40 -15.28
N PHE A 239 3.11 -1.00 -15.23
CA PHE A 239 4.12 -1.72 -14.46
C PHE A 239 3.64 -1.92 -13.00
N PRO A 240 3.75 -3.14 -12.45
CA PRO A 240 3.19 -3.48 -11.15
C PRO A 240 3.86 -2.71 -10.02
N ASN A 241 3.07 -2.40 -9.01
CA ASN A 241 3.53 -1.76 -7.79
C ASN A 241 4.16 -2.76 -6.82
N LEU A 242 5.32 -3.33 -7.19
CA LEU A 242 6.05 -4.29 -6.35
C LEU A 242 6.49 -3.69 -4.99
N TYR A 243 6.40 -2.36 -4.87
CA TYR A 243 6.38 -1.65 -3.60
C TYR A 243 5.69 -0.29 -3.73
N THR A 244 4.72 -0.02 -2.85
CA THR A 244 4.05 1.28 -2.78
C THR A 244 4.86 2.30 -1.97
N ILE A 245 5.10 3.49 -2.53
CA ILE A 245 5.88 4.55 -1.89
C ILE A 245 5.15 5.22 -0.71
N ARG A 246 3.85 4.94 -0.53
CA ARG A 246 3.09 5.21 0.70
C ARG A 246 3.65 4.45 1.91
N GLY A 247 4.32 3.32 1.67
CA GLY A 247 5.00 2.53 2.68
C GLY A 247 4.12 1.45 3.29
N THR A 248 4.41 0.20 2.94
CA THR A 248 3.79 -1.01 3.51
C THR A 248 4.83 -2.14 3.45
N SER A 249 4.50 -3.36 3.90
CA SER A 249 5.40 -4.51 3.73
C SER A 249 5.68 -4.77 2.25
N PRO A 250 6.93 -4.99 1.81
CA PRO A 250 7.21 -5.17 0.40
C PRO A 250 6.61 -6.48 -0.13
N ARG A 251 6.29 -6.52 -1.42
CA ARG A 251 5.46 -7.57 -2.04
C ARG A 251 6.26 -8.87 -2.14
N ASP A 252 5.60 -10.00 -1.98
CA ASP A 252 6.21 -11.30 -2.24
C ASP A 252 6.23 -11.56 -3.76
N VAL A 253 7.24 -11.00 -4.43
CA VAL A 253 7.41 -11.10 -5.88
C VAL A 253 7.48 -12.54 -6.39
N PRO A 254 8.22 -13.48 -5.75
CA PRO A 254 8.17 -14.89 -6.11
C PRO A 254 6.76 -15.49 -6.08
N ARG A 255 5.94 -15.19 -5.06
CA ARG A 255 4.56 -15.68 -5.02
C ARG A 255 3.66 -14.99 -6.04
N TRP A 256 3.87 -13.71 -6.35
CA TRP A 256 3.16 -13.03 -7.44
C TRP A 256 3.39 -13.73 -8.78
N ILE A 257 4.64 -14.06 -9.11
CA ILE A 257 4.98 -14.82 -10.32
C ILE A 257 4.25 -16.17 -10.34
N GLN A 258 4.20 -16.88 -9.21
CA GLN A 258 3.47 -18.15 -9.11
C GLN A 258 1.96 -17.98 -9.31
N SER A 259 1.36 -16.91 -8.78
CA SER A 259 -0.05 -16.57 -9.00
C SER A 259 -0.34 -16.34 -10.49
N LEU A 260 0.51 -15.60 -11.19
CA LEU A 260 0.41 -15.41 -12.65
C LEU A 260 0.59 -16.72 -13.42
N ASP A 261 1.50 -17.60 -13.00
CA ASP A 261 1.68 -18.92 -13.62
C ASP A 261 0.44 -19.81 -13.42
N ARG A 262 -0.26 -19.72 -12.27
CA ARG A 262 -1.53 -20.42 -12.03
C ARG A 262 -2.63 -19.89 -12.97
N MET A 263 -2.74 -18.57 -13.11
CA MET A 263 -3.68 -17.92 -14.03
C MET A 263 -3.46 -18.35 -15.49
N ARG A 264 -2.19 -18.39 -15.93
CA ARG A 264 -1.82 -18.81 -17.29
C ARG A 264 -2.21 -20.27 -17.58
N ARG A 265 -2.13 -21.17 -16.60
CA ARG A 265 -2.51 -22.58 -16.75
C ARG A 265 -3.99 -22.79 -17.04
N LEU A 266 -4.85 -21.84 -16.66
CA LEU A 266 -6.29 -21.89 -16.94
C LEU A 266 -6.61 -21.54 -18.40
N ASP A 267 -5.66 -20.93 -19.12
CA ASP A 267 -5.79 -20.53 -20.51
C ASP A 267 -7.11 -19.77 -20.82
N PRO A 268 -7.43 -18.69 -20.10
CA PRO A 268 -8.70 -17.98 -20.27
C PRO A 268 -8.79 -17.27 -21.63
N ALA A 269 -10.01 -17.11 -22.14
CA ALA A 269 -10.29 -16.31 -23.32
C ALA A 269 -10.57 -14.83 -22.99
N ARG A 270 -10.85 -14.52 -21.72
CA ARG A 270 -11.10 -13.16 -21.23
C ARG A 270 -10.35 -12.90 -19.92
N LEU A 271 -9.73 -11.72 -19.82
CA LEU A 271 -9.07 -11.23 -18.61
C LEU A 271 -9.77 -9.94 -18.16
N ILE A 272 -10.32 -9.94 -16.95
CA ILE A 272 -11.17 -8.87 -16.41
C ILE A 272 -10.53 -8.30 -15.13
N PRO A 273 -9.55 -7.40 -15.25
CA PRO A 273 -8.84 -6.85 -14.10
C PRO A 273 -9.69 -5.89 -13.25
N SER A 274 -9.36 -5.79 -11.96
CA SER A 274 -9.98 -4.83 -11.04
C SER A 274 -9.57 -3.39 -11.32
N HIS A 275 -8.59 -3.16 -12.18
CA HIS A 275 -8.23 -1.84 -12.70
C HIS A 275 -8.05 -1.90 -14.21
N THR A 276 -8.17 -0.77 -14.90
CA THR A 276 -7.99 -0.66 -16.37
C THR A 276 -8.98 -1.51 -17.18
N LEU A 277 -8.74 -1.73 -18.48
CA LEU A 277 -9.73 -2.35 -19.38
C LEU A 277 -9.64 -3.89 -19.41
N PRO A 278 -10.79 -4.57 -19.62
CA PRO A 278 -10.83 -5.98 -19.99
C PRO A 278 -10.05 -6.29 -21.28
N ILE A 279 -9.52 -7.51 -21.37
CA ILE A 279 -8.87 -8.05 -22.56
C ILE A 279 -9.64 -9.27 -23.03
N GLU A 280 -10.07 -9.27 -24.29
CA GLU A 280 -10.74 -10.39 -24.93
C GLU A 280 -9.85 -11.06 -25.99
N GLY A 281 -10.05 -12.36 -26.18
CA GLY A 281 -9.28 -13.17 -27.11
C GLY A 281 -8.16 -13.92 -26.42
N ARG A 282 -8.21 -15.26 -26.51
CA ARG A 282 -7.24 -16.17 -25.86
C ARG A 282 -5.78 -15.86 -26.22
N GLY A 283 -5.51 -15.45 -27.45
CA GLY A 283 -4.17 -15.03 -27.89
C GLY A 283 -3.67 -13.80 -27.13
N GLU A 284 -4.48 -12.75 -27.08
CA GLU A 284 -4.16 -11.51 -26.39
C GLU A 284 -4.01 -11.72 -24.88
N VAL A 285 -4.89 -12.51 -24.27
CA VAL A 285 -4.81 -12.85 -22.83
C VAL A 285 -3.54 -13.63 -22.51
N ARG A 286 -3.15 -14.60 -23.34
CA ARG A 286 -1.86 -15.32 -23.19
C ARG A 286 -0.67 -14.37 -23.26
N LEU A 287 -0.67 -13.45 -24.22
CA LEU A 287 0.41 -12.47 -24.38
C LEU A 287 0.47 -11.51 -23.18
N ALA A 288 -0.68 -10.98 -22.75
CA ALA A 288 -0.80 -10.10 -21.60
C ALA A 288 -0.23 -10.73 -20.32
N LEU A 289 -0.72 -11.92 -19.95
CA LEU A 289 -0.27 -12.60 -18.73
C LEU A 289 1.19 -13.06 -18.82
N ARG A 290 1.65 -13.51 -20.00
CA ARG A 290 3.05 -13.92 -20.19
C ARG A 290 3.99 -12.73 -20.02
N ASP A 291 3.76 -11.66 -20.79
CA ASP A 291 4.70 -10.55 -20.85
C ASP A 291 4.74 -9.80 -19.51
N TYR A 292 3.60 -9.64 -18.83
CA TYR A 292 3.54 -9.04 -17.49
C TYR A 292 4.36 -9.83 -16.47
N ARG A 293 4.13 -11.15 -16.41
CA ARG A 293 4.84 -12.09 -15.55
C ARG A 293 6.34 -12.08 -15.83
N ASP A 294 6.73 -12.07 -17.10
CA ASP A 294 8.15 -12.09 -17.50
C ASP A 294 8.84 -10.76 -17.20
N GLY A 295 8.12 -9.63 -17.28
CA GLY A 295 8.61 -8.33 -16.84
C GLY A 295 8.94 -8.29 -15.34
N ILE A 296 8.04 -8.82 -14.51
CA ILE A 296 8.26 -8.95 -13.06
C ILE A 296 9.48 -9.84 -12.77
N GLN A 297 9.52 -11.04 -13.35
CA GLN A 297 10.63 -11.96 -13.11
C GLN A 297 11.97 -11.37 -13.59
N SER A 298 11.99 -10.66 -14.72
CA SER A 298 13.20 -10.03 -15.24
C SER A 298 13.86 -9.10 -14.23
N ILE A 299 13.06 -8.27 -13.52
CA ILE A 299 13.58 -7.37 -12.48
C ILE A 299 14.03 -8.16 -11.25
N GLN A 300 13.24 -9.13 -10.78
CA GLN A 300 13.61 -10.02 -9.66
C GLN A 300 14.97 -10.69 -9.89
N ASP A 301 15.13 -11.33 -11.05
CA ASP A 301 16.33 -12.10 -11.38
C ASP A 301 17.55 -11.18 -11.54
N GLN A 302 17.36 -9.96 -12.05
CA GLN A 302 18.44 -8.96 -12.13
C GLN A 302 18.91 -8.49 -10.76
N VAL A 303 17.98 -8.18 -9.84
CA VAL A 303 18.35 -7.77 -8.47
C VAL A 303 19.18 -8.86 -7.81
N ILE A 304 18.71 -10.11 -7.85
CA ILE A 304 19.44 -11.27 -7.27
C ILE A 304 20.80 -11.43 -7.94
N ARG A 305 20.87 -11.36 -9.27
CA ARG A 305 22.11 -11.52 -10.02
C ARG A 305 23.15 -10.46 -9.66
N TYR A 306 22.75 -9.19 -9.62
CA TYR A 306 23.66 -8.09 -9.32
C TYR A 306 24.06 -8.06 -7.84
N ALA A 307 23.16 -8.43 -6.92
CA ALA A 307 23.49 -8.61 -5.51
C ALA A 307 24.51 -9.75 -5.30
N ASN A 308 24.34 -10.90 -5.97
CA ASN A 308 25.32 -11.99 -5.94
C ASN A 308 26.68 -11.62 -6.58
N GLN A 309 26.68 -10.59 -7.44
CA GLN A 309 27.90 -10.01 -7.97
C GLN A 309 28.54 -8.99 -6.99
N GLY A 310 27.92 -8.70 -5.84
CA GLY A 310 28.45 -7.78 -4.84
C GLY A 310 28.31 -6.31 -5.22
N LEU A 311 27.36 -5.96 -6.09
CA LEU A 311 27.01 -4.56 -6.33
C LEU A 311 26.20 -4.05 -5.13
N ASP A 312 26.43 -2.80 -4.73
CA ASP A 312 25.59 -2.10 -3.76
C ASP A 312 24.21 -1.77 -4.34
N LEU A 313 23.27 -1.37 -3.47
CA LEU A 313 21.88 -1.21 -3.86
C LEU A 313 21.67 -0.11 -4.91
N ASP A 314 22.38 1.00 -4.81
CA ASP A 314 22.23 2.11 -5.75
C ASP A 314 22.75 1.70 -7.14
N ALA A 315 23.90 1.03 -7.17
CA ALA A 315 24.47 0.44 -8.38
C ALA A 315 23.53 -0.61 -9.02
N ILE A 316 22.84 -1.43 -8.22
CA ILE A 316 21.84 -2.38 -8.72
C ILE A 316 20.70 -1.62 -9.39
N VAL A 317 20.08 -0.68 -8.67
CA VAL A 317 18.90 0.07 -9.13
C VAL A 317 19.19 0.80 -10.44
N GLU A 318 20.32 1.50 -10.54
CA GLU A 318 20.73 2.18 -11.77
C GLU A 318 20.84 1.24 -12.98
N ARG A 319 21.19 -0.03 -12.76
CA ARG A 319 21.39 -1.01 -13.84
C ARG A 319 20.12 -1.73 -14.25
N LEU A 320 19.11 -1.82 -13.38
CA LEU A 320 17.87 -2.51 -13.70
C LEU A 320 17.25 -1.96 -14.98
N ALA A 321 16.70 -2.84 -15.80
CA ALA A 321 16.01 -2.54 -17.04
C ALA A 321 15.21 -3.77 -17.48
N LEU A 322 14.39 -3.66 -18.52
CA LEU A 322 13.71 -4.79 -19.13
C LEU A 322 14.34 -5.13 -20.48
N PRO A 323 14.29 -6.40 -20.93
CA PRO A 323 14.56 -6.74 -22.32
C PRO A 323 13.70 -5.87 -23.24
N LYS A 324 14.26 -5.40 -24.36
CA LYS A 324 13.59 -4.47 -25.29
C LYS A 324 12.15 -4.86 -25.61
N ALA A 325 11.92 -6.14 -25.94
CA ALA A 325 10.59 -6.66 -26.28
C ALA A 325 9.55 -6.56 -25.15
N LEU A 326 9.98 -6.45 -23.89
CA LEU A 326 9.13 -6.23 -22.72
C LEU A 326 9.02 -4.75 -22.35
N ALA A 327 10.09 -3.97 -22.53
CA ALA A 327 10.13 -2.54 -22.19
C ALA A 327 9.12 -1.70 -23.00
N GLU A 328 8.76 -2.14 -24.21
CA GLU A 328 7.81 -1.48 -25.11
C GLU A 328 6.35 -1.90 -24.83
N ARG A 329 6.08 -2.83 -23.90
CA ARG A 329 4.73 -3.28 -23.60
C ARG A 329 3.98 -2.25 -22.76
N ARG A 330 2.77 -1.89 -23.20
CA ARG A 330 1.88 -0.95 -22.47
C ARG A 330 1.67 -1.36 -21.01
N SER A 331 1.51 -2.66 -20.74
CA SER A 331 1.33 -3.21 -19.39
C SER A 331 2.60 -3.17 -18.52
N LEU A 332 3.75 -2.73 -19.06
CA LEU A 332 5.01 -2.60 -18.33
C LEU A 332 5.56 -1.17 -18.38
N LEU A 333 4.79 -0.20 -18.89
CA LEU A 333 5.13 1.22 -18.74
C LEU A 333 5.02 1.63 -17.28
N GLU A 334 6.00 2.41 -16.79
CA GLU A 334 6.11 2.84 -15.39
C GLU A 334 5.11 3.96 -15.04
N LEU A 335 3.84 3.81 -15.41
CA LEU A 335 2.76 4.78 -15.14
C LEU A 335 2.26 4.71 -13.69
N TYR A 336 2.44 3.59 -12.98
CA TYR A 336 2.00 3.41 -11.60
C TYR A 336 3.12 2.86 -10.70
N GLY A 337 3.51 1.59 -10.89
CA GLY A 337 4.75 1.07 -10.32
C GLY A 337 5.98 1.60 -11.06
N GLN A 338 7.15 1.50 -10.43
CA GLN A 338 8.44 1.87 -11.03
C GLN A 338 9.51 0.87 -10.59
N ILE A 339 10.39 0.51 -11.51
CA ILE A 339 11.50 -0.41 -11.36
C ILE A 339 12.44 0.04 -10.24
N ASP A 340 12.63 1.34 -10.02
CA ASP A 340 13.62 1.84 -9.05
C ASP A 340 13.28 1.42 -7.61
N TRP A 341 12.09 1.78 -7.12
CA TRP A 341 11.68 1.37 -5.78
C TRP A 341 11.28 -0.10 -5.71
N SER A 342 10.86 -0.71 -6.84
CA SER A 342 10.63 -2.15 -6.92
C SER A 342 11.93 -2.94 -6.71
N GLY A 343 13.03 -2.51 -7.32
CA GLY A 343 14.35 -3.10 -7.14
C GLY A 343 14.84 -3.00 -5.70
N ARG A 344 14.65 -1.82 -5.08
CA ARG A 344 14.95 -1.60 -3.65
C ARG A 344 14.14 -2.51 -2.75
N ALA A 345 12.86 -2.70 -3.04
CA ALA A 345 11.98 -3.58 -2.28
C ALA A 345 12.35 -5.06 -2.42
N ILE A 346 12.67 -5.51 -3.63
CA ILE A 346 13.13 -6.89 -3.89
C ILE A 346 14.44 -7.14 -3.13
N PHE A 347 15.41 -6.22 -3.22
CA PHE A 347 16.66 -6.32 -2.48
C PHE A 347 16.40 -6.34 -0.96
N GLY A 348 15.57 -5.41 -0.47
CA GLY A 348 15.19 -5.31 0.94
C GLY A 348 14.55 -6.58 1.49
N ASN A 349 13.67 -7.23 0.72
CA ASN A 349 13.07 -8.51 1.09
C ASN A 349 14.08 -9.67 1.07
N ALA A 350 15.06 -9.64 0.17
CA ALA A 350 16.03 -10.72 0.01
C ALA A 350 17.22 -10.63 1.00
N LEU A 351 17.73 -9.42 1.26
CA LEU A 351 18.99 -9.19 1.98
C LEU A 351 18.85 -8.19 3.14
N GLY A 352 17.71 -7.54 3.30
CA GLY A 352 17.52 -6.47 4.27
C GLY A 352 18.02 -5.11 3.77
N TRP A 353 18.26 -4.19 4.70
CA TRP A 353 18.60 -2.79 4.38
C TRP A 353 20.08 -2.57 4.04
N PHE A 354 20.96 -3.46 4.49
CA PHE A 354 22.42 -3.28 4.40
C PHE A 354 22.97 -3.83 3.08
N ASP A 355 23.62 -2.97 2.30
CA ASP A 355 24.13 -3.29 0.96
C ASP A 355 25.63 -3.63 0.92
N GLY A 356 26.28 -3.68 2.09
CA GLY A 356 27.70 -4.01 2.23
C GLY A 356 28.63 -2.80 2.39
N ARG A 357 28.16 -1.56 2.20
CA ARG A 357 28.98 -0.34 2.32
C ARG A 357 29.19 0.07 3.79
N PRO A 358 30.43 0.14 4.31
CA PRO A 358 30.67 0.43 5.73
C PRO A 358 30.17 1.82 6.16
N GLU A 359 30.18 2.80 5.27
CA GLU A 359 29.63 4.15 5.49
C GLU A 359 28.10 4.17 5.57
N ALA A 360 27.41 3.21 4.93
CA ALA A 360 25.98 3.00 5.12
C ALA A 360 25.66 2.24 6.42
N LEU A 361 26.60 1.43 6.92
CA LEU A 361 26.48 0.74 8.21
C LEU A 361 26.66 1.69 9.41
N TYR A 362 27.60 2.63 9.30
CA TYR A 362 27.92 3.60 10.34
C TYR A 362 27.85 5.04 9.80
N PRO A 363 26.65 5.51 9.39
CA PRO A 363 26.51 6.81 8.81
C PRO A 363 26.77 7.91 9.84
N SER A 364 27.32 9.03 9.40
CA SER A 364 27.28 10.26 10.18
C SER A 364 25.82 10.69 10.39
N GLY A 365 25.52 11.34 11.52
CA GLY A 365 24.21 11.91 11.75
C GLY A 365 23.82 12.87 10.62
N ARG A 366 22.64 12.68 10.02
CA ARG A 366 22.18 13.41 8.81
C ARG A 366 22.36 14.93 8.92
N VAL A 367 21.93 15.52 10.03
CA VAL A 367 22.04 16.96 10.29
C VAL A 367 23.50 17.43 10.38
N GLU A 368 24.36 16.65 11.04
CA GLU A 368 25.77 16.99 11.18
C GLU A 368 26.51 16.90 9.84
N PHE A 369 26.24 15.85 9.08
CA PHE A 369 26.77 15.68 7.73
C PHE A 369 26.35 16.84 6.82
N ALA A 370 25.06 17.20 6.83
CA ALA A 370 24.54 18.33 6.05
C ALA A 370 25.23 19.65 6.42
N LYS A 371 25.33 19.99 7.71
CA LYS A 371 26.02 21.21 8.18
C LYS A 371 27.49 21.27 7.76
N LYS A 372 28.22 20.15 7.90
CA LYS A 372 29.62 20.06 7.47
C LYS A 372 29.76 20.22 5.96
N THR A 373 28.89 19.58 5.19
CA THR A 373 28.90 19.61 3.72
C THR A 373 28.59 21.01 3.20
N VAL A 374 27.52 21.65 3.69
CA VAL A 374 27.16 23.03 3.33
C VAL A 374 28.31 24.00 3.63
N LYS A 375 28.97 23.85 4.80
CA LYS A 375 30.16 24.65 5.13
C LYS A 375 31.30 24.43 4.13
N ASN A 376 31.59 23.18 3.77
CA ASN A 376 32.69 22.84 2.85
C ASN A 376 32.42 23.27 1.41
N LEU A 377 31.14 23.35 1.01
CA LEU A 377 30.71 23.87 -0.30
C LEU A 377 30.72 25.41 -0.38
N GLY A 378 31.15 26.12 0.66
CA GLY A 378 31.23 27.59 0.67
C GLY A 378 30.05 28.30 1.34
N GLY A 379 29.23 27.56 2.11
CA GLY A 379 28.09 28.10 2.85
C GLY A 379 26.78 28.11 2.07
N GLN A 380 25.70 28.51 2.75
CA GLN A 380 24.33 28.47 2.24
C GLN A 380 24.18 29.13 0.86
N ALA A 381 24.69 30.36 0.70
CA ALA A 381 24.55 31.12 -0.54
C ALA A 381 25.17 30.38 -1.74
N ARG A 382 26.37 29.81 -1.57
CA ARG A 382 27.04 29.08 -2.65
C ARG A 382 26.30 27.80 -3.03
N VAL A 383 25.79 27.04 -2.05
CA VAL A 383 25.01 25.82 -2.31
C VAL A 383 23.73 26.15 -3.06
N LEU A 384 23.08 27.26 -2.73
CA LEU A 384 21.89 27.71 -3.44
C LEU A 384 22.20 28.14 -4.88
N ASP A 385 23.30 28.86 -5.09
CA ASP A 385 23.74 29.22 -6.45
C ASP A 385 24.09 27.96 -7.27
N LEU A 386 24.75 26.97 -6.67
CA LEU A 386 25.00 25.67 -7.30
C LEU A 386 23.71 24.93 -7.68
N ALA A 387 22.68 25.00 -6.83
CA ALA A 387 21.39 24.38 -7.14
C ALA A 387 20.72 25.05 -8.35
N GLU A 388 20.75 26.38 -8.44
CA GLU A 388 20.21 27.11 -9.60
C GLU A 388 21.03 26.89 -10.87
N GLU A 389 22.37 26.87 -10.77
CA GLU A 389 23.28 26.49 -11.86
C GLU A 389 22.89 25.10 -12.40
N SER A 390 22.75 24.11 -11.52
CA SER A 390 22.40 22.72 -11.88
C SER A 390 21.04 22.63 -12.58
N ARG A 391 20.03 23.37 -12.09
CA ARG A 391 18.72 23.46 -12.77
C ARG A 391 18.84 24.06 -14.17
N SER A 392 19.60 25.14 -14.32
CA SER A 392 19.78 25.79 -15.64
C SER A 392 20.48 24.89 -16.65
N GLU A 393 21.28 23.93 -16.18
CA GLU A 393 21.94 22.90 -16.99
C GLU A 393 21.06 21.65 -17.21
N GLY A 394 19.89 21.57 -16.58
CA GLY A 394 18.95 20.45 -16.67
C GLY A 394 19.18 19.32 -15.65
N ASP A 395 20.14 19.45 -14.72
CA ASP A 395 20.37 18.48 -13.65
C ASP A 395 19.53 18.81 -12.40
N VAL A 396 18.22 18.70 -12.56
CA VAL A 396 17.23 19.03 -11.54
C VAL A 396 17.32 18.07 -10.34
N ARG A 397 17.74 16.82 -10.56
CA ARG A 397 17.90 15.84 -9.48
C ARG A 397 19.04 16.24 -8.55
N TYR A 398 20.18 16.63 -9.10
CA TYR A 398 21.29 17.13 -8.28
C TYR A 398 20.93 18.43 -7.56
N ALA A 399 20.20 19.33 -8.22
CA ALA A 399 19.70 20.55 -7.56
C ALA A 399 18.83 20.23 -6.34
N LEU A 400 17.93 19.24 -6.43
CA LEU A 400 17.10 18.80 -5.30
C LEU A 400 17.94 18.23 -4.16
N GLU A 401 19.02 17.51 -4.45
CA GLU A 401 19.94 17.00 -3.41
C GLU A 401 20.65 18.15 -2.69
N LEU A 402 21.11 19.18 -3.41
CA LEU A 402 21.71 20.38 -2.83
C LEU A 402 20.72 21.15 -1.94
N LEU A 403 19.48 21.29 -2.38
CA LEU A 403 18.42 21.97 -1.61
C LEU A 403 17.99 21.15 -0.38
N ALA A 404 17.98 19.82 -0.49
CA ALA A 404 17.78 18.93 0.65
C ALA A 404 18.91 19.04 1.69
N LEU A 405 20.17 19.21 1.26
CA LEU A 405 21.29 19.49 2.17
C LEU A 405 21.08 20.79 2.95
N LEU A 406 20.59 21.86 2.30
CA LEU A 406 20.24 23.11 2.99
C LEU A 406 19.13 22.91 4.02
N ARG A 407 18.06 22.18 3.66
CA ARG A 407 16.97 21.83 4.59
C ARG A 407 17.49 21.08 5.81
N ASP A 408 18.27 20.03 5.58
CA ASP A 408 18.75 19.15 6.64
C ASP A 408 19.81 19.83 7.54
N ALA A 409 20.49 20.85 7.02
CA ALA A 409 21.39 21.71 7.77
C ALA A 409 20.68 22.81 8.59
N ASP A 410 19.35 22.92 8.48
CA ASP A 410 18.55 24.04 9.01
C ASP A 410 19.01 25.40 8.44
N ALA A 411 19.30 25.42 7.14
CA ALA A 411 19.84 26.55 6.38
C ALA A 411 19.00 26.87 5.12
N LEU A 412 17.73 26.45 5.09
CA LEU A 412 16.82 26.71 3.99
C LEU A 412 16.00 27.99 4.26
N ASP A 413 16.41 29.11 3.67
CA ASP A 413 15.68 30.38 3.70
C ASP A 413 14.56 30.43 2.65
N GLU A 414 13.85 31.56 2.56
CA GLU A 414 12.76 31.72 1.58
C GLU A 414 13.21 31.58 0.12
N ARG A 415 14.43 32.06 -0.22
CA ARG A 415 14.99 31.86 -1.57
C ARG A 415 15.22 30.37 -1.83
N GLY A 416 15.80 29.65 -0.88
CA GLY A 416 15.99 28.20 -0.95
C GLY A 416 14.68 27.42 -1.04
N LYS A 417 13.66 27.79 -0.26
CA LYS A 417 12.32 27.18 -0.34
C LYS A 417 11.71 27.34 -1.73
N ASN A 418 11.77 28.55 -2.31
CA ASN A 418 11.26 28.81 -3.65
C ASN A 418 12.01 28.02 -4.73
N ALA A 419 13.34 27.92 -4.61
CA ALA A 419 14.15 27.07 -5.47
C ALA A 419 13.77 25.59 -5.35
N PHE A 420 13.50 25.11 -4.12
CA PHE A 420 13.10 23.73 -3.85
C PHE A 420 11.73 23.42 -4.47
N VAL A 421 10.74 24.30 -4.28
CA VAL A 421 9.42 24.20 -4.92
C VAL A 421 9.56 24.14 -6.45
N SER A 422 10.38 25.01 -7.02
CA SER A 422 10.60 25.06 -8.47
C SER A 422 11.24 23.78 -9.00
N ALA A 423 12.29 23.30 -8.34
CA ALA A 423 12.97 22.05 -8.71
C ALA A 423 12.06 20.82 -8.58
N LEU A 424 11.18 20.77 -7.57
CA LEU A 424 10.22 19.68 -7.41
C LEU A 424 9.22 19.63 -8.57
N ARG A 425 8.69 20.79 -8.97
CA ARG A 425 7.77 20.92 -10.11
C ARG A 425 8.45 20.57 -11.43
N GLU A 426 9.65 21.10 -11.65
CA GLU A 426 10.45 20.84 -12.85
C GLU A 426 10.78 19.35 -12.99
N LEU A 427 11.16 18.67 -11.90
CA LEU A 427 11.35 17.22 -11.94
C LEU A 427 10.03 16.49 -12.20
N ALA A 428 8.92 16.91 -11.59
CA ALA A 428 7.62 16.28 -11.75
C ALA A 428 7.12 16.33 -13.21
N GLU A 429 7.41 17.40 -13.95
CA GLU A 429 7.09 17.52 -15.38
C GLU A 429 7.73 16.40 -16.22
N THR A 430 8.92 15.94 -15.84
CA THR A 430 9.63 14.84 -16.53
C THR A 430 9.16 13.44 -16.15
N ILE A 431 8.26 13.31 -15.16
CA ILE A 431 7.84 12.02 -14.60
C ILE A 431 6.38 11.75 -15.00
N ALA A 432 6.18 10.71 -15.80
CA ALA A 432 4.85 10.20 -16.15
C ALA A 432 4.28 9.21 -15.11
N ASN A 433 5.12 8.70 -14.21
CA ASN A 433 4.66 7.87 -13.11
C ASN A 433 3.75 8.67 -12.17
N THR A 434 2.48 8.27 -12.03
CA THR A 434 1.49 9.04 -11.27
C THR A 434 1.86 9.15 -9.80
N ASN A 435 2.37 8.08 -9.19
CA ASN A 435 2.78 8.06 -7.79
C ASN A 435 3.96 9.01 -7.51
N GLY A 436 5.02 8.94 -8.33
CA GLY A 436 6.21 9.78 -8.20
C GLY A 436 5.93 11.25 -8.50
N ARG A 437 5.19 11.53 -9.59
CA ARG A 437 4.78 12.88 -9.98
C ARG A 437 3.94 13.54 -8.89
N ALA A 438 2.92 12.85 -8.38
CA ALA A 438 2.07 13.32 -7.31
C ALA A 438 2.86 13.64 -6.04
N TYR A 439 3.79 12.76 -5.65
CA TYR A 439 4.59 12.94 -4.45
C TYR A 439 5.44 14.22 -4.50
N LEU A 440 6.06 14.50 -5.65
CA LEU A 440 6.85 15.71 -5.86
C LEU A 440 5.98 16.98 -5.81
N LEU A 441 4.84 16.95 -6.48
CA LEU A 441 3.92 18.09 -6.52
C LEU A 441 3.31 18.37 -5.13
N GLU A 442 2.95 17.35 -4.38
CA GLU A 442 2.47 17.50 -2.99
C GLU A 442 3.54 18.07 -2.07
N MET A 443 4.77 17.59 -2.17
CA MET A 443 5.89 18.16 -1.41
C MET A 443 6.11 19.64 -1.74
N ALA A 444 5.88 20.04 -3.00
CA ALA A 444 5.94 21.45 -3.39
C ALA A 444 4.82 22.27 -2.71
N LEU A 445 3.58 21.77 -2.71
CA LEU A 445 2.44 22.40 -2.03
C LEU A 445 2.60 22.45 -0.50
N GLU A 446 3.24 21.44 0.11
CA GLU A 446 3.59 21.45 1.53
C GLU A 446 4.58 22.57 1.86
N LEU A 447 5.62 22.76 1.05
CA LEU A 447 6.60 23.84 1.22
C LEU A 447 5.99 25.23 1.04
N GLU A 448 4.97 25.35 0.18
CA GLU A 448 4.19 26.58 -0.01
C GLU A 448 3.14 26.81 1.09
N GLY A 449 2.82 25.79 1.90
CA GLY A 449 1.79 25.86 2.93
C GLY A 449 0.35 25.79 2.39
N THR A 450 0.16 25.33 1.16
CA THR A 450 -1.17 25.20 0.51
C THR A 450 -1.71 23.77 0.52
N HIS A 451 -0.90 22.79 0.96
CA HIS A 451 -1.31 21.41 1.16
C HIS A 451 -2.48 21.28 2.16
N LYS A 452 -3.44 20.42 1.83
CA LYS A 452 -4.53 20.03 2.73
C LYS A 452 -4.20 18.72 3.41
N LEU A 453 -4.11 18.75 4.74
CA LEU A 453 -3.97 17.53 5.53
C LEU A 453 -5.14 16.58 5.23
N PRO A 454 -4.85 15.29 4.99
CA PRO A 454 -5.90 14.32 4.79
C PRO A 454 -6.79 14.23 6.05
N PRO A 455 -8.11 14.23 5.89
CA PRO A 455 -9.03 14.11 7.01
C PRO A 455 -8.92 12.72 7.67
N THR A 456 -9.28 12.63 8.97
CA THR A 456 -9.25 11.36 9.72
C THR A 456 -10.59 10.63 9.57
N PRO A 457 -10.64 9.40 9.00
CA PRO A 457 -11.89 8.70 8.75
C PRO A 457 -12.78 8.54 9.99
N GLU A 458 -14.09 8.70 9.81
CA GLU A 458 -15.09 8.38 10.83
C GLU A 458 -15.47 6.91 10.69
N LEU A 459 -15.18 6.10 11.73
CA LEU A 459 -15.60 4.70 11.75
C LEU A 459 -17.08 4.59 12.13
N ASP A 460 -17.89 3.98 11.27
CA ASP A 460 -19.30 3.71 11.55
C ASP A 460 -19.46 2.56 12.57
N GLU A 461 -20.66 2.41 13.17
CA GLU A 461 -20.90 1.36 14.17
C GLU A 461 -20.60 -0.06 13.68
N THR A 462 -20.74 -0.32 12.37
CA THR A 462 -20.53 -1.66 11.80
C THR A 462 -19.05 -1.98 11.74
N MET A 463 -18.24 -1.03 11.29
CA MET A 463 -16.78 -1.14 11.26
C MET A 463 -16.19 -1.25 12.66
N LEU A 464 -16.69 -0.47 13.61
CA LEU A 464 -16.23 -0.51 14.99
C LEU A 464 -16.34 -1.90 15.59
N ARG A 465 -17.51 -2.54 15.42
CA ARG A 465 -17.77 -3.89 15.93
C ARG A 465 -16.87 -4.95 15.30
N ALA A 466 -16.38 -4.69 14.10
CA ALA A 466 -15.53 -5.63 13.37
C ALA A 466 -14.06 -5.58 13.80
N ILE A 467 -13.61 -4.54 14.50
CA ILE A 467 -12.22 -4.42 14.96
C ILE A 467 -12.03 -5.27 16.23
N PRO A 468 -11.21 -6.33 16.21
CA PRO A 468 -10.99 -7.14 17.41
C PRO A 468 -10.36 -6.29 18.54
N PRO A 469 -10.74 -6.47 19.81
CA PRO A 469 -10.11 -5.74 20.93
C PRO A 469 -8.60 -5.91 20.98
N SER A 470 -8.08 -7.08 20.59
CA SER A 470 -6.65 -7.37 20.47
C SER A 470 -5.92 -6.40 19.55
N THR A 471 -6.58 -5.84 18.53
CA THR A 471 -6.00 -4.82 17.64
C THR A 471 -5.70 -3.52 18.40
N ILE A 472 -6.64 -3.06 19.21
CA ILE A 472 -6.49 -1.84 20.01
C ILE A 472 -5.37 -2.05 21.03
N LEU A 473 -5.33 -3.22 21.66
CA LEU A 473 -4.27 -3.62 22.58
C LEU A 473 -2.90 -3.63 21.89
N GLU A 474 -2.78 -4.14 20.67
CA GLU A 474 -1.51 -4.13 19.93
C GLU A 474 -1.05 -2.70 19.61
N VAL A 475 -1.97 -1.82 19.18
CA VAL A 475 -1.67 -0.40 18.95
C VAL A 475 -1.19 0.28 20.23
N MET A 476 -1.73 -0.07 21.41
CA MET A 476 -1.28 0.52 22.68
C MET A 476 0.23 0.35 22.92
N LYS A 477 0.85 -0.75 22.44
CA LYS A 477 2.30 -0.97 22.61
C LYS A 477 3.15 0.16 22.02
N SER A 478 2.84 0.62 20.81
CA SER A 478 3.57 1.73 20.16
C SER A 478 3.19 3.10 20.70
N ARG A 479 2.09 3.19 21.45
CA ARG A 479 1.58 4.43 22.05
C ARG A 479 2.13 4.69 23.45
N LEU A 480 2.74 3.69 24.09
CA LEU A 480 3.43 3.86 25.37
C LEU A 480 4.54 4.91 25.23
N LEU A 481 4.64 5.80 26.21
CA LEU A 481 5.68 6.82 26.33
C LEU A 481 6.79 6.26 27.25
N PRO A 482 7.91 5.74 26.71
CA PRO A 482 8.92 5.07 27.52
C PRO A 482 9.51 5.99 28.61
N GLU A 483 9.62 7.29 28.34
CA GLU A 483 10.09 8.29 29.30
C GLU A 483 9.17 8.47 30.52
N ARG A 484 7.91 8.01 30.43
CA ARG A 484 6.95 7.99 31.54
C ARG A 484 6.81 6.61 32.18
N ALA A 485 7.47 5.60 31.65
CA ALA A 485 7.29 4.19 32.01
C ALA A 485 8.61 3.47 32.35
N ALA A 486 9.75 4.15 32.26
CA ALA A 486 11.08 3.56 32.47
C ALA A 486 11.26 2.98 33.88
N ASP A 487 10.84 3.72 34.92
CA ASP A 487 11.07 3.36 36.33
C ASP A 487 9.84 2.72 37.00
N VAL A 488 8.93 2.18 36.19
CA VAL A 488 7.64 1.69 36.66
C VAL A 488 7.52 0.19 36.37
N GLU A 489 6.93 -0.53 37.32
CA GLU A 489 6.54 -1.92 37.18
C GLU A 489 5.12 -2.07 37.74
N GLU A 490 4.13 -2.05 36.86
CA GLU A 490 2.69 -2.03 37.20
C GLU A 490 1.92 -2.93 36.23
N SER A 491 0.81 -3.52 36.69
CA SER A 491 0.03 -4.46 35.88
C SER A 491 -1.46 -4.27 36.10
N ILE A 492 -2.24 -4.41 35.03
CA ILE A 492 -3.70 -4.39 35.04
C ILE A 492 -4.24 -5.59 34.27
N ALA A 493 -5.48 -5.97 34.58
CA ALA A 493 -6.26 -6.88 33.74
C ALA A 493 -7.43 -6.14 33.11
N ILE A 494 -7.79 -6.54 31.89
CA ILE A 494 -9.02 -6.16 31.21
C ILE A 494 -9.85 -7.43 31.04
N GLU A 495 -11.07 -7.43 31.56
CA GLU A 495 -12.02 -8.54 31.43
C GLU A 495 -13.23 -8.07 30.61
N PHE A 496 -13.46 -8.73 29.48
CA PHE A 496 -14.58 -8.47 28.59
C PHE A 496 -15.81 -9.22 29.07
N ILE A 497 -16.81 -8.49 29.58
CA ILE A 497 -17.96 -9.09 30.27
C ILE A 497 -18.92 -9.85 29.34
N ASP A 498 -18.89 -9.52 28.05
CA ASP A 498 -19.73 -10.08 27.00
C ASP A 498 -19.12 -11.33 26.36
N THR A 499 -17.79 -11.41 26.24
CA THR A 499 -17.10 -12.56 25.64
C THR A 499 -16.40 -13.46 26.64
N GLY A 500 -16.14 -12.97 27.86
CA GLY A 500 -15.32 -13.63 28.87
C GLY A 500 -13.82 -13.56 28.58
N ALA A 501 -13.41 -12.90 27.49
CA ALA A 501 -12.01 -12.75 27.15
C ALA A 501 -11.30 -11.90 28.22
N ARG A 502 -10.07 -12.27 28.55
CA ARG A 502 -9.24 -11.60 29.56
C ARG A 502 -7.89 -11.27 28.96
N TYR A 503 -7.39 -10.08 29.24
CA TYR A 503 -6.05 -9.65 28.84
C TYR A 503 -5.31 -9.05 30.03
N GLN A 504 -4.04 -9.41 30.18
CA GLN A 504 -3.12 -8.82 31.14
C GLN A 504 -2.24 -7.82 30.41
N LEU A 505 -2.09 -6.65 30.99
CA LEU A 505 -1.27 -5.57 30.48
C LEU A 505 -0.28 -5.18 31.57
N ALA A 506 1.00 -5.48 31.37
CA ALA A 506 2.06 -5.17 32.31
C ALA A 506 3.04 -4.15 31.72
N ILE A 507 3.23 -3.03 32.40
CA ILE A 507 4.26 -2.04 32.05
C ILE A 507 5.49 -2.31 32.90
N ARG A 508 6.64 -2.48 32.24
CA ARG A 508 7.96 -2.57 32.89
C ARG A 508 9.05 -2.02 31.99
N HIS A 509 9.99 -1.26 32.57
CA HIS A 509 11.17 -0.75 31.85
C HIS A 509 10.83 -0.02 30.53
N GLY A 510 9.74 0.75 30.52
CA GLY A 510 9.30 1.48 29.32
C GLY A 510 8.66 0.61 28.23
N ILE A 511 8.28 -0.64 28.53
CA ILE A 511 7.65 -1.60 27.61
C ILE A 511 6.26 -1.97 28.13
N LEU A 512 5.31 -2.17 27.23
CA LEU A 512 4.02 -2.81 27.51
C LEU A 512 4.06 -4.27 27.06
N GLU A 513 3.92 -5.19 27.99
CA GLU A 513 3.67 -6.61 27.76
C GLU A 513 2.17 -6.87 27.79
N ILE A 514 1.68 -7.67 26.82
CA ILE A 514 0.27 -8.04 26.72
C ILE A 514 0.18 -9.56 26.64
N ALA A 515 -0.66 -10.15 27.47
CA ALA A 515 -0.93 -11.58 27.48
C ALA A 515 -2.44 -11.84 27.50
N GLU A 516 -2.90 -12.78 26.69
CA GLU A 516 -4.27 -13.27 26.79
C GLU A 516 -4.39 -14.25 27.98
N GLY A 517 -5.42 -14.08 28.80
CA GLY A 517 -5.68 -14.88 30.00
C GLY A 517 -4.91 -14.45 31.24
N ASP A 518 -4.08 -15.34 31.76
CA ASP A 518 -3.31 -15.15 32.99
C ASP A 518 -1.98 -14.41 32.73
N PRO A 519 -1.37 -13.79 33.76
CA PRO A 519 -0.07 -13.15 33.61
C PRO A 519 0.99 -14.15 33.14
N LEU A 520 1.88 -13.72 32.25
CA LEU A 520 3.03 -14.53 31.88
C LEU A 520 3.94 -14.79 33.10
N PRO A 521 4.63 -15.94 33.17
CA PRO A 521 5.59 -16.21 34.22
C PRO A 521 6.63 -15.09 34.35
N GLY A 522 6.78 -14.54 35.56
CA GLY A 522 7.69 -13.43 35.84
C GLY A 522 7.07 -12.04 35.74
N SER A 523 5.83 -11.93 35.28
CA SER A 523 5.09 -10.66 35.24
C SER A 523 4.29 -10.45 36.52
N ARG A 524 4.15 -9.19 36.93
CA ARG A 524 3.37 -8.85 38.13
C ARG A 524 1.89 -9.22 37.95
N PRO A 525 1.23 -9.75 38.99
CA PRO A 525 -0.21 -9.92 38.98
C PRO A 525 -0.89 -8.55 38.85
N PRO A 526 -2.12 -8.51 38.28
CA PRO A 526 -2.82 -7.25 38.08
C PRO A 526 -3.18 -6.59 39.43
N GLU A 527 -2.81 -5.32 39.58
CA GLU A 527 -3.13 -4.48 40.74
C GLU A 527 -4.53 -3.84 40.62
N ALA A 528 -5.07 -3.81 39.39
CA ALA A 528 -6.45 -3.43 39.11
C ALA A 528 -7.02 -4.26 37.96
N ILE A 529 -8.33 -4.51 37.99
CA ILE A 529 -9.09 -5.21 36.96
C ILE A 529 -10.16 -4.27 36.42
N MET A 530 -10.13 -4.04 35.12
CA MET A 530 -11.11 -3.26 34.38
C MET A 530 -12.10 -4.20 33.70
N ARG A 531 -13.37 -4.17 34.12
CA ARG A 531 -14.45 -4.95 33.48
C ARG A 531 -15.29 -4.05 32.60
N VAL A 532 -15.43 -4.41 31.33
CA VAL A 532 -16.07 -3.61 30.29
C VAL A 532 -16.55 -4.51 29.16
N SER A 533 -17.52 -4.11 28.34
CA SER A 533 -17.81 -4.86 27.10
C SER A 533 -16.76 -4.58 26.02
N GLU A 534 -16.58 -5.48 25.05
CA GLU A 534 -15.66 -5.25 23.92
C GLU A 534 -16.01 -3.96 23.18
N ARG A 535 -17.31 -3.76 22.94
CA ARG A 535 -17.83 -2.54 22.28
C ARG A 535 -17.41 -1.28 23.01
N GLU A 536 -17.59 -1.24 24.32
CA GLU A 536 -17.31 -0.03 25.09
C GLU A 536 -15.81 0.22 25.21
N PHE A 537 -15.00 -0.83 25.26
CA PHE A 537 -13.55 -0.70 25.19
C PHE A 537 -13.09 -0.13 23.84
N GLN A 538 -13.70 -0.56 22.73
CA GLN A 538 -13.44 0.02 21.42
C GLN A 538 -13.80 1.51 21.38
N GLU A 539 -15.00 1.87 21.85
CA GLU A 539 -15.48 3.25 21.93
C GLU A 539 -14.58 4.12 22.83
N LEU A 540 -14.00 3.56 23.90
CA LEU A 540 -13.00 4.22 24.73
C LEU A 540 -11.68 4.44 23.98
N GLY A 541 -11.15 3.42 23.30
CA GLY A 541 -9.91 3.51 22.53
C GLY A 541 -9.99 4.57 21.43
N LEU A 542 -11.16 4.72 20.82
CA LEU A 542 -11.45 5.70 19.77
C LEU A 542 -11.87 7.08 20.31
N GLY A 543 -11.99 7.25 21.62
CA GLY A 543 -12.40 8.50 22.24
C GLY A 543 -13.87 8.89 22.00
N GLN A 544 -14.72 7.96 21.55
CA GLN A 544 -16.15 8.18 21.34
C GLN A 544 -16.93 8.20 22.66
N LYS A 545 -16.43 7.51 23.69
CA LYS A 545 -16.93 7.59 25.06
C LYS A 545 -15.83 7.95 26.03
N SER A 546 -16.22 8.51 27.18
CA SER A 546 -15.29 8.78 28.27
C SER A 546 -15.39 7.70 29.36
N PRO A 547 -14.28 7.34 30.04
CA PRO A 547 -14.31 6.40 31.16
C PRO A 547 -15.28 6.84 32.27
N ALA A 548 -15.34 8.15 32.56
CA ALA A 548 -16.23 8.70 33.57
C ALA A 548 -17.72 8.46 33.25
N ALA A 549 -18.11 8.59 31.97
CA ALA A 549 -19.49 8.34 31.55
C ALA A 549 -19.87 6.86 31.69
N LEU A 550 -18.94 5.94 31.38
CA LEU A 550 -19.19 4.49 31.52
C LEU A 550 -19.24 4.05 32.99
N LEU A 551 -18.38 4.62 33.84
CA LEU A 551 -18.40 4.38 35.29
C LEU A 551 -19.72 4.85 35.91
N ALA A 552 -20.17 6.06 35.58
CA ALA A 552 -21.44 6.61 36.08
C ALA A 552 -22.66 5.78 35.62
N ALA A 553 -22.58 5.16 34.45
CA ALA A 553 -23.60 4.27 33.92
C ALA A 553 -23.50 2.82 34.43
N GLY A 554 -22.49 2.49 35.25
CA GLY A 554 -22.24 1.13 35.75
C GLY A 554 -21.79 0.13 34.67
N ARG A 555 -21.39 0.60 33.49
CA ARG A 555 -20.98 -0.22 32.34
C ARG A 555 -19.46 -0.45 32.27
N LEU A 556 -18.70 0.38 32.97
CA LEU A 556 -17.29 0.15 33.27
C LEU A 556 -17.18 -0.08 34.78
N GLN A 557 -16.57 -1.19 35.19
CA GLN A 557 -16.31 -1.51 36.59
C GLN A 557 -14.81 -1.65 36.82
N ILE A 558 -14.35 -1.18 37.98
CA ILE A 558 -12.95 -1.26 38.38
C ILE A 558 -12.88 -1.99 39.72
N GLU A 559 -12.12 -3.07 39.77
CA GLU A 559 -11.71 -3.75 40.99
C GLU A 559 -10.23 -3.44 41.25
N GLY A 560 -9.83 -3.23 42.51
CA GLY A 560 -8.45 -2.87 42.88
C GLY A 560 -8.17 -1.36 42.87
N ASP A 561 -6.92 -0.96 42.60
CA ASP A 561 -6.49 0.45 42.68
C ASP A 561 -6.89 1.26 41.42
N ALA A 562 -8.02 1.95 41.51
CA ALA A 562 -8.51 2.83 40.45
C ALA A 562 -7.60 4.03 40.15
N LEU A 563 -6.83 4.52 41.12
CA LEU A 563 -5.91 5.64 40.91
C LEU A 563 -4.66 5.15 40.15
N MET A 564 -4.18 3.94 40.45
CA MET A 564 -3.14 3.27 39.68
C MET A 564 -3.61 3.03 38.24
N LEU A 565 -4.80 2.46 38.02
CA LEU A 565 -5.36 2.27 36.68
C LEU A 565 -5.38 3.57 35.87
N ARG A 566 -5.77 4.69 36.50
CA ARG A 566 -5.70 6.00 35.84
C ARG A 566 -4.27 6.41 35.47
N ARG A 567 -3.30 6.21 36.37
CA ARG A 567 -1.88 6.50 36.08
C ARG A 567 -1.34 5.63 34.95
N PHE A 568 -1.70 4.34 34.92
CA PHE A 568 -1.37 3.39 33.87
C PHE A 568 -1.70 3.96 32.49
N PHE A 569 -2.97 4.35 32.26
CA PHE A 569 -3.40 4.91 30.98
C PHE A 569 -2.81 6.29 30.65
N GLN A 570 -2.32 7.06 31.64
CA GLN A 570 -1.65 8.35 31.39
C GLN A 570 -0.23 8.22 30.80
N ARG A 571 0.32 7.00 30.76
CA ARG A 571 1.61 6.70 30.13
C ARG A 571 1.53 6.51 28.63
N PHE A 572 0.33 6.54 28.06
CA PHE A 572 0.13 6.40 26.62
C PHE A 572 -0.14 7.78 25.98
N ARG A 573 0.27 7.94 24.72
CA ARG A 573 -0.22 9.04 23.87
C ARG A 573 -1.75 8.90 23.70
N ARG A 574 -2.46 10.03 23.75
CA ARG A 574 -3.93 10.06 23.60
C ARG A 574 -4.36 9.95 22.14
N GLY A 575 -5.41 9.16 21.88
CA GLY A 575 -5.93 8.82 20.54
C GLY A 575 -5.39 7.48 20.02
N LEU A 576 -6.00 6.98 18.94
CA LEU A 576 -5.50 5.83 18.17
C LEU A 576 -4.49 6.27 17.10
#